data_AF-I0L644-F1
#
_entry.id   AF-I0L644-F1
#
_cell.length_a   1.000
_cell.length_b   1.000
_cell.length_c   1.000
_cell.angle_alpha   90.00
_cell.angle_beta   90.00
_cell.angle_gamma   90.00
#
_symmetry.space_group_name_H-M   'P 1'
#
loop_
_entity.id
_entity.type
_entity.pdbx_description
1 polymer ?
#
loop_
_entity_poly.entity_id
_entity_poly.type
_entity_poly.pdbx_seq_one_letter_code
_entity_poly.pdbx_strand_id
1 'polypeptide(L)'
;MTQGDAGLVALAQAGDAGALGVLLTRHEAGMRAVALSMLGYGPDAEDAVQDALVTALRRIGEVRDPAAVGPWLRTIVRNNARMALRGPRPVPVAEPDWFAQPATSPTPEEALDSAAMRDWVWHALGELSEPDRLVTLLRYFSDASSYEQIAAVCGVPVGTVRSRLSHARRALAGGLRTAATAAHADVRAAGDARWREGRDMIDTAMRGDFDRVVRESWWPDAEMVVPGGRRGGRDLAIRGMTSDLEAGIRQRLRNVVASGDVLIWETDLISPPDDPEHCPPAALWLQQLHEGRVRRFTLFHPVAAPL
;
A
#
# COMPACT_ATOMS: atom_id res chain seq x y z
N MET A 1 6.33 15.63 -33.10
CA MET A 1 7.73 15.52 -32.63
C MET A 1 7.72 14.61 -31.42
N THR A 2 8.35 13.44 -31.48
CA THR A 2 8.39 12.50 -30.35
C THR A 2 9.28 13.09 -29.27
N GLN A 3 8.70 13.48 -28.13
CA GLN A 3 9.44 14.05 -27.01
C GLN A 3 10.49 13.03 -26.52
N GLY A 4 11.70 13.53 -26.23
CA GLY A 4 12.77 12.72 -25.66
C GLY A 4 12.43 12.26 -24.24
N ASP A 5 13.05 11.18 -23.77
CA ASP A 5 12.76 10.58 -22.47
C ASP A 5 12.89 11.58 -21.32
N ALA A 6 13.91 12.45 -21.34
CA ALA A 6 14.08 13.47 -20.32
C ALA A 6 12.88 14.42 -20.20
N GLY A 7 12.29 14.79 -21.35
CA GLY A 7 11.11 15.65 -21.38
C GLY A 7 9.85 14.92 -20.89
N LEU A 8 9.70 13.64 -21.21
CA LEU A 8 8.60 12.83 -20.71
C LEU A 8 8.72 12.57 -19.21
N VAL A 9 9.94 12.39 -18.68
CA VAL A 9 10.16 12.25 -17.24
C VAL A 9 9.79 13.53 -16.51
N ALA A 10 10.19 14.70 -17.02
CA ALA A 10 9.81 15.97 -16.41
C ALA A 10 8.27 16.15 -16.39
N LEU A 11 7.58 15.80 -17.47
CA LEU A 11 6.11 15.80 -17.52
C LEU A 11 5.51 14.79 -16.54
N ALA A 12 6.03 13.57 -16.47
CA ALA A 12 5.57 12.55 -15.53
C ALA A 12 5.79 12.95 -14.07
N GLN A 13 6.94 13.58 -13.76
CA GLN A 13 7.24 14.17 -12.46
C GLN A 13 6.32 15.35 -12.14
N ALA A 14 5.91 16.11 -13.15
CA ALA A 14 4.90 17.16 -13.02
C ALA A 14 3.46 16.60 -12.97
N GLY A 15 3.27 15.30 -13.16
CA GLY A 15 2.00 14.60 -12.95
C GLY A 15 1.25 14.16 -14.21
N ASP A 16 1.90 14.24 -15.37
CA ASP A 16 1.34 13.76 -16.63
C ASP A 16 1.42 12.21 -16.68
N ALA A 17 0.30 11.56 -16.33
CA ALA A 17 0.15 10.12 -16.42
C ALA A 17 0.36 9.57 -17.84
N GLY A 18 0.01 10.35 -18.86
CA GLY A 18 0.21 9.99 -20.27
C GLY A 18 1.68 9.97 -20.63
N ALA A 19 2.46 10.96 -20.17
CA ALA A 19 3.91 10.97 -20.34
C ALA A 19 4.60 9.76 -19.69
N LEU A 20 4.14 9.36 -18.49
CA LEU A 20 4.60 8.12 -17.86
C LEU A 20 4.19 6.89 -18.67
N GLY A 21 2.95 6.83 -19.15
CA GLY A 21 2.47 5.75 -20.02
C GLY A 21 3.36 5.57 -21.27
N VAL A 22 3.72 6.67 -21.93
CA VAL A 22 4.63 6.67 -23.08
C VAL A 22 6.03 6.15 -22.70
N LEU A 23 6.59 6.59 -21.57
CA LEU A 23 7.88 6.08 -21.07
C LEU A 23 7.84 4.57 -20.82
N LEU A 24 6.80 4.09 -20.13
CA LEU A 24 6.65 2.68 -19.80
C LEU A 24 6.52 1.83 -21.06
N THR A 25 5.69 2.23 -22.03
CA THR A 25 5.57 1.54 -23.32
C THR A 25 6.87 1.55 -24.11
N ARG A 26 7.61 2.68 -24.11
CA ARG A 26 8.91 2.78 -24.81
C ARG A 26 9.95 1.81 -24.23
N HIS A 27 9.96 1.61 -22.92
CA HIS A 27 10.97 0.79 -22.22
C HIS A 27 10.52 -0.65 -21.91
N GLU A 28 9.28 -1.02 -22.24
CA GLU A 28 8.67 -2.31 -21.90
C GLU A 28 9.49 -3.50 -22.40
N ALA A 29 9.96 -3.48 -23.65
CA ALA A 29 10.77 -4.56 -24.21
C ALA A 29 12.08 -4.78 -23.43
N GLY A 30 12.74 -3.70 -23.02
CA GLY A 30 13.98 -3.76 -22.23
C GLY A 30 13.74 -4.24 -20.80
N MET A 31 12.63 -3.84 -20.18
CA MET A 31 12.18 -4.36 -18.89
C MET A 31 11.91 -5.86 -18.96
N ARG A 32 11.13 -6.30 -19.96
CA ARG A 32 10.79 -7.71 -20.16
C ARG A 32 12.00 -8.59 -20.42
N ALA A 33 12.96 -8.11 -21.21
CA ALA A 33 14.21 -8.82 -21.44
C ALA A 33 14.99 -9.08 -20.12
N VAL A 34 15.02 -8.11 -19.20
CA VAL A 34 15.65 -8.28 -17.88
C VAL A 34 14.90 -9.33 -17.06
N ALA A 35 13.57 -9.24 -16.98
CA ALA A 35 12.77 -10.21 -16.22
C ALA A 35 12.96 -11.64 -16.73
N LEU A 36 12.83 -11.84 -18.05
CA LEU A 36 13.01 -13.15 -18.69
C LEU A 36 14.42 -13.71 -18.48
N SER A 37 15.44 -12.85 -18.48
CA SER A 37 16.83 -13.29 -18.25
C SER A 37 17.08 -13.84 -16.83
N MET A 38 16.26 -13.45 -15.86
CA MET A 38 16.44 -13.82 -14.45
C MET A 38 15.46 -14.90 -13.99
N LEU A 39 14.23 -14.86 -14.49
CA LEU A 39 13.13 -15.73 -14.06
C LEU A 39 12.75 -16.79 -15.10
N GLY A 40 13.28 -16.69 -16.31
CA GLY A 40 12.86 -17.53 -17.45
C GLY A 40 11.48 -17.13 -17.97
N TYR A 41 10.99 -17.90 -18.94
CA TYR A 41 9.63 -17.73 -19.46
C TYR A 41 8.61 -18.25 -18.44
N GLY A 42 7.75 -17.36 -17.94
CA GLY A 42 6.69 -17.75 -17.02
C GLY A 42 5.97 -16.55 -16.38
N PRO A 43 4.93 -16.82 -15.57
CA PRO A 43 4.13 -15.80 -14.91
C PRO A 43 4.95 -14.84 -14.04
N ASP A 44 5.97 -15.34 -13.32
CA ASP A 44 6.78 -14.53 -12.42
C ASP A 44 7.56 -13.43 -13.17
N ALA A 45 7.98 -13.69 -14.42
CA ALA A 45 8.66 -12.69 -15.24
C ALA A 45 7.73 -11.54 -15.63
N GLU A 46 6.52 -11.85 -16.04
CA GLU A 46 5.53 -10.83 -16.38
C GLU A 46 5.06 -10.06 -15.14
N ASP A 47 4.91 -10.74 -14.01
CA ASP A 47 4.63 -10.11 -12.72
C ASP A 47 5.73 -9.14 -12.30
N ALA A 48 7.01 -9.47 -12.51
CA ALA A 48 8.12 -8.59 -12.18
C ALA A 48 8.13 -7.30 -13.00
N VAL A 49 7.77 -7.38 -14.29
CA VAL A 49 7.61 -6.21 -15.17
C VAL A 49 6.42 -5.38 -14.73
N GLN A 50 5.28 -6.01 -14.48
CA GLN A 50 4.08 -5.30 -14.07
C GLN A 50 4.21 -4.64 -12.69
N ASP A 51 4.87 -5.31 -11.72
CA ASP A 51 5.25 -4.70 -10.42
C ASP A 51 6.13 -3.47 -10.64
N ALA A 52 7.00 -3.49 -11.66
CA ALA A 52 7.85 -2.35 -11.97
C ALA A 52 7.06 -1.16 -12.53
N LEU A 53 5.95 -1.39 -13.25
CA LEU A 53 5.08 -0.32 -13.74
C LEU A 53 4.44 0.45 -12.57
N VAL A 54 3.87 -0.27 -11.61
CA VAL A 54 3.23 0.34 -10.42
C VAL A 54 4.28 0.99 -9.52
N THR A 55 5.46 0.37 -9.39
CA THR A 55 6.58 0.97 -8.64
C THR A 55 7.08 2.23 -9.33
N ALA A 56 7.17 2.24 -10.65
CA ALA A 56 7.60 3.41 -11.42
C ALA A 56 6.61 4.57 -11.25
N LEU A 57 5.31 4.28 -11.31
CA LEU A 57 4.26 5.25 -11.03
C LEU A 57 4.42 5.93 -9.66
N ARG A 58 4.77 5.14 -8.64
CA ARG A 58 5.00 5.65 -7.28
C ARG A 58 6.29 6.41 -7.09
N ARG A 59 7.32 6.11 -7.88
CA ARG A 59 8.71 6.55 -7.61
C ARG A 59 9.32 7.39 -8.72
N ILE A 60 8.54 7.78 -9.73
CA ILE A 60 9.02 8.58 -10.85
C ILE A 60 9.58 9.94 -10.39
N GLY A 61 9.06 10.48 -9.29
CA GLY A 61 9.60 11.68 -8.61
C GLY A 61 11.04 11.52 -8.12
N GLU A 62 11.48 10.29 -7.84
CA GLU A 62 12.84 10.00 -7.36
C GLU A 62 13.89 9.94 -8.49
N VAL A 63 13.47 10.03 -9.77
CA VAL A 63 14.40 9.98 -10.91
C VAL A 63 15.21 11.27 -10.97
N ARG A 64 16.46 11.20 -10.50
CA ARG A 64 17.40 12.33 -10.45
C ARG A 64 17.95 12.72 -11.82
N ASP A 65 18.21 11.73 -12.68
CA ASP A 65 18.65 11.92 -14.05
C ASP A 65 17.56 11.44 -15.02
N PRO A 66 16.78 12.37 -15.61
CA PRO A 66 15.74 12.06 -16.57
C PRO A 66 16.21 11.26 -17.80
N ALA A 67 17.48 11.36 -18.19
CA ALA A 67 18.03 10.58 -19.31
C ALA A 67 18.27 9.10 -18.93
N ALA A 68 18.36 8.79 -17.64
CA ALA A 68 18.61 7.45 -17.11
C ALA A 68 17.34 6.66 -16.77
N VAL A 69 16.17 7.09 -17.22
CA VAL A 69 14.88 6.44 -16.91
C VAL A 69 14.83 4.97 -17.37
N GLY A 70 15.37 4.64 -18.55
CA GLY A 70 15.43 3.26 -19.03
C GLY A 70 16.26 2.33 -18.13
N PRO A 71 17.51 2.67 -17.79
CA PRO A 71 18.29 1.98 -16.75
C PRO A 71 17.59 1.90 -15.38
N TRP A 72 16.92 2.96 -14.94
CA TRP A 72 16.18 2.98 -13.67
C TRP A 72 15.01 1.98 -13.66
N LEU A 73 14.18 1.98 -14.71
CA LEU A 73 13.09 1.01 -14.89
C LEU A 73 13.59 -0.44 -14.89
N ARG A 74 14.68 -0.71 -15.61
CA ARG A 74 15.33 -2.05 -15.60
C ARG A 74 15.84 -2.45 -14.23
N THR A 75 16.26 -1.49 -13.41
CA THR A 75 16.72 -1.74 -12.03
C THR A 75 15.56 -2.14 -11.13
N ILE A 76 14.41 -1.49 -11.27
CA ILE A 76 13.18 -1.87 -10.55
C ILE A 76 12.81 -3.31 -10.89
N VAL A 77 12.74 -3.66 -12.19
CA VAL A 77 12.44 -5.04 -12.62
C VAL A 77 13.43 -6.04 -12.05
N ARG A 78 14.73 -5.72 -12.09
CA ARG A 78 15.78 -6.59 -11.53
C ARG A 78 15.57 -6.86 -10.04
N ASN A 79 15.14 -5.85 -9.28
CA ASN A 79 14.88 -5.99 -7.85
C ASN A 79 13.64 -6.84 -7.60
N ASN A 80 12.55 -6.60 -8.33
CA ASN A 80 11.33 -7.42 -8.26
C ASN A 80 11.64 -8.89 -8.59
N ALA A 81 12.46 -9.14 -9.63
CA ALA A 81 12.89 -10.47 -10.00
C ALA A 81 13.74 -11.15 -8.91
N ARG A 82 14.65 -10.42 -8.25
CA ARG A 82 15.40 -10.96 -7.11
C ARG A 82 14.50 -11.34 -5.94
N MET A 83 13.48 -10.52 -5.65
CA MET A 83 12.52 -10.84 -4.60
C MET A 83 11.73 -12.10 -4.93
N ALA A 84 11.30 -12.26 -6.18
CA ALA A 84 10.62 -13.47 -6.64
C ALA A 84 11.51 -14.73 -6.51
N LEU A 85 12.80 -14.62 -6.82
CA LEU A 85 13.77 -15.72 -6.68
C LEU A 85 14.08 -16.12 -5.23
N ARG A 86 13.86 -15.24 -4.25
CA ARG A 86 14.21 -15.52 -2.85
C ARG A 86 13.27 -16.53 -2.17
N GLY A 87 12.07 -16.77 -2.71
CA GLY A 87 11.09 -17.75 -2.20
C GLY A 87 10.60 -17.48 -0.76
N PRO A 88 9.59 -18.21 -0.26
CA PRO A 88 9.17 -18.10 1.14
C PRO A 88 10.19 -18.84 2.00
N ARG A 89 11.11 -18.10 2.62
CA ARG A 89 11.94 -18.63 3.71
C ARG A 89 11.29 -18.27 5.06
N PRO A 90 11.30 -19.19 6.05
CA PRO A 90 11.16 -18.78 7.43
C PRO A 90 12.30 -17.81 7.75
N VAL A 91 11.98 -16.71 8.41
CA VAL A 91 12.96 -15.71 8.83
C VAL A 91 13.96 -16.35 9.80
N PRO A 92 15.26 -16.19 9.55
CA PRO A 92 16.12 -15.75 10.64
C PRO A 92 16.92 -14.50 10.24
N VAL A 93 17.09 -13.67 11.27
CA VAL A 93 17.76 -12.37 11.32
C VAL A 93 19.17 -12.41 10.72
N ALA A 94 19.40 -11.50 9.77
CA ALA A 94 20.57 -10.62 9.61
C ALA A 94 20.66 -10.20 8.13
N GLU A 95 20.08 -9.06 7.76
CA GLU A 95 20.46 -8.40 6.52
C GLU A 95 21.73 -7.57 6.77
N PRO A 96 22.80 -7.73 5.98
CA PRO A 96 23.89 -6.78 5.98
C PRO A 96 23.37 -5.47 5.39
N ASP A 97 23.35 -4.42 6.22
CA ASP A 97 23.56 -2.96 6.05
C ASP A 97 23.65 -2.30 4.64
N TRP A 98 23.03 -2.87 3.61
CA TRP A 98 23.19 -2.45 2.23
C TRP A 98 21.95 -1.67 1.85
N PHE A 99 21.85 -0.51 2.48
CA PHE A 99 21.29 0.79 2.08
C PHE A 99 20.83 1.46 3.37
N ALA A 100 21.66 2.40 3.85
CA ALA A 100 21.28 3.33 4.90
C ALA A 100 19.84 3.80 4.66
N GLN A 101 18.96 3.54 5.63
CA GLN A 101 17.69 4.26 5.72
C GLN A 101 18.04 5.75 5.64
N PRO A 102 17.48 6.52 4.68
CA PRO A 102 17.42 7.95 4.88
C PRO A 102 16.65 8.14 6.20
N ALA A 103 17.30 8.75 7.18
CA ALA A 103 16.60 9.28 8.34
C ALA A 103 15.49 10.18 7.78
N THR A 104 14.24 9.84 8.10
CA THR A 104 12.97 10.21 7.42
C THR A 104 12.64 9.36 6.19
N SER A 105 11.97 8.21 6.42
CA SER A 105 11.17 7.56 5.38
C SER A 105 10.06 8.52 4.97
N PRO A 106 9.95 8.90 3.68
CA PRO A 106 8.85 9.73 3.25
C PRO A 106 7.52 9.01 3.50
N THR A 107 6.49 9.72 3.94
CA THR A 107 5.14 9.14 3.99
C THR A 107 4.73 8.70 2.57
N PRO A 108 3.79 7.78 2.40
CA PRO A 108 3.27 7.45 1.06
C PRO A 108 2.75 8.67 0.29
N GLU A 109 2.42 9.76 0.98
CA GLU A 109 2.08 11.06 0.38
C GLU A 109 3.32 11.81 -0.17
N GLU A 110 4.48 11.70 0.48
CA GLU A 110 5.74 12.35 0.08
C GLU A 110 6.47 11.63 -1.06
N ALA A 111 6.22 10.33 -1.27
CA ALA A 111 6.76 9.60 -2.42
C ALA A 111 6.09 10.00 -3.77
N LEU A 112 4.91 10.64 -3.71
CA LEU A 112 4.05 10.97 -4.85
C LEU A 112 3.82 12.49 -4.94
N ASP A 113 4.89 13.23 -5.22
CA ASP A 113 4.97 14.69 -5.06
C ASP A 113 4.28 15.53 -6.15
N SER A 114 3.69 14.93 -7.19
CA SER A 114 2.76 15.64 -8.07
C SER A 114 1.31 15.26 -7.80
N ALA A 115 0.52 16.27 -7.43
CA ALA A 115 -0.92 16.17 -7.19
C ALA A 115 -1.65 15.48 -8.37
N ALA A 116 -1.31 15.80 -9.62
CA ALA A 116 -1.99 15.22 -10.78
C ALA A 116 -1.70 13.73 -10.99
N MET A 117 -0.47 13.25 -10.72
CA MET A 117 -0.17 11.81 -10.77
C MET A 117 -0.90 11.07 -9.65
N ARG A 118 -0.83 11.63 -8.43
CA ARG A 118 -1.51 11.10 -7.25
C ARG A 118 -2.99 10.91 -7.52
N ASP A 119 -3.64 11.94 -8.05
CA ASP A 119 -5.07 11.90 -8.30
C ASP A 119 -5.45 10.85 -9.36
N TRP A 120 -4.64 10.70 -10.41
CA TRP A 120 -4.83 9.64 -11.41
C TRP A 120 -4.68 8.24 -10.79
N VAL A 121 -3.64 8.01 -9.98
CA VAL A 121 -3.39 6.72 -9.32
C VAL A 121 -4.60 6.32 -8.47
N TRP A 122 -5.07 7.24 -7.63
CA TRP A 122 -6.17 6.97 -6.72
C TRP A 122 -7.50 6.81 -7.44
N HIS A 123 -7.75 7.57 -8.51
CA HIS A 123 -8.90 7.35 -9.39
C HIS A 123 -8.84 5.95 -10.01
N ALA A 124 -7.71 5.59 -10.63
CA ALA A 124 -7.53 4.28 -11.25
C ALA A 124 -7.64 3.11 -10.25
N LEU A 125 -7.19 3.30 -9.00
CA LEU A 125 -7.42 2.34 -7.91
C LEU A 125 -8.90 2.26 -7.52
N GLY A 126 -9.63 3.36 -7.57
CA GLY A 126 -11.07 3.44 -7.33
C GLY A 126 -11.90 2.65 -8.35
N GLU A 127 -11.44 2.60 -9.61
CA GLU A 127 -12.09 1.85 -10.70
C GLU A 127 -11.86 0.33 -10.61
N LEU A 128 -10.94 -0.15 -9.76
CA LEU A 128 -10.74 -1.57 -9.55
C LEU A 128 -11.93 -2.19 -8.82
N SER A 129 -12.13 -3.51 -8.99
CA SER A 129 -13.02 -4.25 -8.11
C SER A 129 -12.50 -4.16 -6.67
N GLU A 130 -13.39 -4.17 -5.67
CA GLU A 130 -13.00 -4.11 -4.25
C GLU A 130 -11.91 -5.14 -3.88
N PRO A 131 -11.99 -6.42 -4.31
CA PRO A 131 -10.94 -7.39 -4.00
C PRO A 131 -9.59 -7.11 -4.67
N ASP A 132 -9.58 -6.54 -5.88
CA ASP A 132 -8.36 -6.19 -6.62
C ASP A 132 -7.73 -4.92 -6.06
N ARG A 133 -8.57 -3.91 -5.75
CA ARG A 133 -8.17 -2.68 -5.05
C ARG A 133 -7.50 -3.04 -3.74
N LEU A 134 -8.14 -3.88 -2.93
CA LEU A 134 -7.65 -4.27 -1.61
C LEU A 134 -6.23 -4.86 -1.65
N VAL A 135 -6.00 -5.88 -2.49
CA VAL A 135 -4.67 -6.51 -2.56
C VAL A 135 -3.61 -5.55 -3.13
N THR A 136 -4.02 -4.62 -3.99
CA THR A 136 -3.14 -3.61 -4.57
C THR A 136 -2.73 -2.57 -3.53
N LEU A 137 -3.69 -2.08 -2.74
CA LEU A 137 -3.41 -1.16 -1.63
C LEU A 137 -2.46 -1.80 -0.61
N LEU A 138 -2.71 -3.05 -0.22
CA LEU A 138 -1.84 -3.74 0.72
C LEU A 138 -0.43 -3.94 0.15
N ARG A 139 -0.33 -4.39 -1.12
CA ARG A 139 0.95 -4.67 -1.79
C ARG A 139 1.84 -3.45 -1.93
N TYR A 140 1.27 -2.30 -2.27
CA TYR A 140 2.07 -1.15 -2.67
C TYR A 140 2.01 0.00 -1.68
N PHE A 141 0.97 0.13 -0.86
CA PHE A 141 0.76 1.31 -0.03
C PHE A 141 0.74 1.00 1.47
N SER A 142 0.95 -0.27 1.85
CA SER A 142 0.99 -0.70 3.25
C SER A 142 2.25 -1.51 3.58
N ASP A 143 2.49 -1.72 4.87
CA ASP A 143 3.54 -2.57 5.41
C ASP A 143 3.28 -4.06 5.19
N ALA A 144 2.01 -4.47 5.10
CA ALA A 144 1.61 -5.85 4.80
C ALA A 144 1.74 -6.14 3.30
N SER A 145 2.96 -6.06 2.78
CA SER A 145 3.27 -6.04 1.35
C SER A 145 3.69 -7.39 0.77
N SER A 146 4.03 -8.38 1.61
CA SER A 146 4.35 -9.74 1.15
C SER A 146 3.10 -10.48 0.69
N TYR A 147 3.23 -11.40 -0.26
CA TYR A 147 2.08 -12.17 -0.76
C TYR A 147 1.42 -12.99 0.36
N GLU A 148 2.22 -13.50 1.29
CA GLU A 148 1.80 -14.28 2.44
C GLU A 148 1.06 -13.42 3.46
N GLN A 149 1.55 -12.20 3.74
CA GLN A 149 0.87 -11.25 4.63
C GLN A 149 -0.46 -10.81 4.02
N ILE A 150 -0.48 -10.46 2.73
CA ILE A 150 -1.71 -10.07 2.03
C ILE A 150 -2.73 -11.22 2.04
N ALA A 151 -2.27 -12.45 1.80
CA ALA A 151 -3.11 -13.64 1.87
C ALA A 151 -3.73 -13.83 3.27
N ALA A 152 -2.93 -13.64 4.31
CA ALA A 152 -3.37 -13.72 5.70
C ALA A 152 -4.39 -12.61 6.06
N VAL A 153 -4.11 -11.37 5.67
CA VAL A 153 -4.98 -10.19 5.91
C VAL A 153 -6.32 -10.35 5.18
N CYS A 154 -6.29 -10.77 3.92
CA CYS A 154 -7.48 -10.92 3.08
C CYS A 154 -8.23 -12.24 3.29
N GLY A 155 -7.65 -13.21 4.02
CA GLY A 155 -8.22 -14.54 4.19
C GLY A 155 -8.36 -15.34 2.89
N VAL A 156 -7.43 -15.17 1.94
CA VAL A 156 -7.44 -15.86 0.63
C VAL A 156 -6.13 -16.59 0.35
N PRO A 157 -6.11 -17.60 -0.54
CA PRO A 157 -4.86 -18.24 -0.95
C PRO A 157 -3.87 -17.26 -1.62
N VAL A 158 -2.56 -17.50 -1.44
CA VAL A 158 -1.50 -16.72 -2.12
C VAL A 158 -1.68 -16.70 -3.64
N GLY A 159 -2.11 -17.82 -4.24
CA GLY A 159 -2.43 -17.88 -5.68
C GLY A 159 -3.54 -16.90 -6.10
N THR A 160 -4.53 -16.68 -5.23
CA THR A 160 -5.60 -15.68 -5.45
C THR A 160 -5.07 -14.25 -5.31
N VAL A 161 -4.14 -14.00 -4.39
CA VAL A 161 -3.48 -12.69 -4.28
C VAL A 161 -2.71 -12.38 -5.57
N ARG A 162 -1.94 -13.35 -6.09
CA ARG A 162 -1.21 -13.21 -7.35
C ARG A 162 -2.14 -12.93 -8.53
N SER A 163 -3.22 -13.69 -8.67
CA SER A 163 -4.16 -13.47 -9.77
C SER A 163 -4.79 -12.08 -9.68
N ARG A 164 -5.33 -11.68 -8.53
CA ARG A 164 -5.91 -10.34 -8.31
C ARG A 164 -4.92 -9.21 -8.60
N LEU A 165 -3.68 -9.33 -8.13
CA LEU A 165 -2.64 -8.35 -8.46
C LEU A 165 -2.33 -8.31 -9.96
N SER A 166 -2.27 -9.44 -10.64
CA SER A 166 -2.12 -9.49 -12.10
C SER A 166 -3.29 -8.81 -12.84
N HIS A 167 -4.52 -8.99 -12.36
CA HIS A 167 -5.70 -8.30 -12.91
C HIS A 167 -5.62 -6.78 -12.67
N ALA A 168 -5.33 -6.36 -11.43
CA ALA A 168 -5.18 -4.96 -11.06
C ALA A 168 -4.08 -4.25 -11.86
N ARG A 169 -2.89 -4.86 -11.95
CA ARG A 169 -1.76 -4.30 -12.71
C ARG A 169 -2.10 -4.10 -14.18
N ARG A 170 -2.80 -5.06 -14.80
CA ARG A 170 -3.27 -4.94 -16.19
C ARG A 170 -4.24 -3.78 -16.37
N ALA A 171 -5.19 -3.62 -15.45
CA ALA A 171 -6.14 -2.52 -15.45
C ALA A 171 -5.43 -1.16 -15.30
N LEU A 172 -4.53 -1.04 -14.31
CA LEU A 172 -3.75 0.19 -14.07
C LEU A 172 -2.85 0.53 -15.28
N ALA A 173 -2.15 -0.45 -15.85
CA ALA A 173 -1.31 -0.23 -17.03
C ALA A 173 -2.15 0.14 -18.27
N GLY A 174 -3.34 -0.44 -18.43
CA GLY A 174 -4.32 -0.04 -19.44
C GLY A 174 -4.73 1.42 -19.26
N GLY A 175 -5.13 1.80 -18.04
CA GLY A 175 -5.49 3.17 -17.70
C GLY A 175 -4.37 4.17 -18.01
N LEU A 176 -3.12 3.89 -17.59
CA LEU A 176 -1.97 4.78 -17.84
C LEU A 176 -1.74 5.07 -19.32
N ARG A 177 -1.91 4.06 -20.17
CA ARG A 177 -1.75 4.21 -21.63
C ARG A 177 -2.89 5.01 -22.27
N THR A 178 -4.04 5.07 -21.61
CA THR A 178 -5.23 5.76 -22.11
C THR A 178 -5.40 7.17 -21.50
N ALA A 179 -4.65 7.45 -20.44
CA ALA A 179 -4.75 8.68 -19.67
C ALA A 179 -4.02 9.84 -20.35
N ALA A 180 -4.78 10.66 -21.07
CA ALA A 180 -4.44 12.05 -21.32
C ALA A 180 -5.69 12.89 -20.99
N THR A 181 -5.51 13.94 -20.17
CA THR A 181 -6.50 14.99 -19.86
C THR A 181 -7.74 14.61 -19.04
N ALA A 182 -7.56 14.34 -17.74
CA ALA A 182 -8.62 14.57 -16.76
C ALA A 182 -8.03 15.26 -15.51
N ALA A 183 -8.63 16.39 -15.13
CA ALA A 183 -8.27 17.15 -13.93
C ALA A 183 -8.91 16.46 -12.71
N HIS A 184 -8.11 16.17 -11.68
CA HIS A 184 -8.57 15.32 -10.57
C HIS A 184 -8.26 15.88 -9.17
N ALA A 185 -8.16 17.21 -9.02
CA ALA A 185 -7.82 17.88 -7.76
C ALA A 185 -8.66 17.46 -6.52
N ASP A 186 -9.84 16.89 -6.73
CA ASP A 186 -10.73 16.38 -5.69
C ASP A 186 -10.13 15.21 -4.88
N VAL A 187 -9.19 14.46 -5.45
CA VAL A 187 -8.68 13.23 -4.84
C VAL A 187 -7.65 13.50 -3.75
N ARG A 188 -6.75 14.47 -3.92
CA ARG A 188 -5.85 14.93 -2.83
C ARG A 188 -6.65 15.48 -1.64
N ALA A 189 -7.69 16.26 -1.90
CA ALA A 189 -8.54 16.80 -0.83
C ALA A 189 -9.23 15.67 -0.04
N ALA A 190 -9.67 14.61 -0.74
CA ALA A 190 -10.21 13.41 -0.12
C ALA A 190 -9.15 12.64 0.68
N GLY A 191 -7.93 12.46 0.16
CA GLY A 191 -6.81 11.82 0.87
C GLY A 191 -6.44 12.56 2.16
N ASP A 192 -6.22 13.88 2.07
CA ASP A 192 -5.91 14.74 3.22
C ASP A 192 -7.06 14.73 4.25
N ALA A 193 -8.31 14.67 3.79
CA ALA A 193 -9.46 14.54 4.68
C ALA A 193 -9.48 13.18 5.40
N ARG A 194 -9.19 12.07 4.71
CA ARG A 194 -9.15 10.73 5.30
C ARG A 194 -8.00 10.55 6.28
N TRP A 195 -6.84 11.14 5.99
CA TRP A 195 -5.74 11.16 6.93
C TRP A 195 -6.10 11.93 8.21
N ARG A 196 -6.70 13.11 8.07
CA ARG A 196 -7.20 13.90 9.23
C ARG A 196 -8.25 13.14 10.03
N GLU A 197 -9.22 12.51 9.36
CA GLU A 197 -10.24 11.68 10.01
C GLU A 197 -9.61 10.52 10.79
N GLY A 198 -8.65 9.81 10.19
CA GLY A 198 -7.92 8.73 10.86
C GLY A 198 -7.15 9.22 12.09
N ARG A 199 -6.46 10.36 11.98
CA ARG A 199 -5.74 10.96 13.11
C ARG A 199 -6.71 11.36 14.23
N ASP A 200 -7.78 12.06 13.88
CA ASP A 200 -8.78 12.53 14.85
C ASP A 200 -9.47 11.35 15.54
N MET A 201 -9.67 10.23 14.83
CA MET A 201 -10.14 8.96 15.41
C MET A 201 -9.15 8.40 16.44
N ILE A 202 -7.86 8.27 16.08
CA ILE A 202 -6.84 7.75 17.00
C ILE A 202 -6.71 8.65 18.23
N ASP A 203 -6.69 9.97 18.04
CA ASP A 203 -6.66 10.94 19.13
C ASP A 203 -7.88 10.82 20.05
N THR A 204 -9.05 10.56 19.47
CA THR A 204 -10.29 10.34 20.24
C THR A 204 -10.24 9.01 20.99
N ALA A 205 -9.68 7.96 20.38
CA ALA A 205 -9.44 6.70 21.04
C ALA A 205 -8.51 6.88 22.25
N MET A 206 -7.41 7.62 22.09
CA MET A 206 -6.46 7.91 23.16
C MET A 206 -7.04 8.74 24.32
N ARG A 207 -8.15 9.46 24.10
CA ARG A 207 -8.90 10.17 25.14
C ARG A 207 -9.96 9.33 25.85
N GLY A 208 -10.11 8.05 25.48
CA GLY A 208 -11.10 7.13 26.06
C GLY A 208 -12.47 7.16 25.39
N ASP A 209 -12.63 7.91 24.29
CA ASP A 209 -13.91 8.08 23.58
C ASP A 209 -14.09 7.06 22.44
N PHE A 210 -13.22 6.05 22.32
CA PHE A 210 -13.23 5.08 21.21
C PHE A 210 -14.59 4.38 21.05
N ASP A 211 -15.22 3.98 22.16
CA ASP A 211 -16.53 3.32 22.16
C ASP A 211 -17.59 4.14 21.41
N ARG A 212 -17.67 5.44 21.74
CA ARG A 212 -18.62 6.35 21.12
C ARG A 212 -18.39 6.42 19.62
N VAL A 213 -17.14 6.61 19.19
CA VAL A 213 -16.85 6.78 17.77
C VAL A 213 -17.08 5.49 16.98
N VAL A 214 -16.68 4.34 17.51
CA VAL A 214 -16.97 3.04 16.89
C VAL A 214 -18.48 2.84 16.74
N ARG A 215 -19.28 3.18 17.75
CA ARG A 215 -20.75 3.04 17.66
C ARG A 215 -21.40 3.99 16.65
N GLU A 216 -20.82 5.17 16.43
CA GLU A 216 -21.29 6.16 15.46
C GLU A 216 -20.89 5.83 14.01
N SER A 217 -19.67 5.30 13.82
CA SER A 217 -19.06 5.12 12.49
C SER A 217 -19.10 3.70 11.95
N TRP A 218 -19.37 2.69 12.80
CA TRP A 218 -19.39 1.27 12.40
C TRP A 218 -20.80 0.71 12.43
N TRP A 219 -21.09 -0.21 11.52
CA TRP A 219 -22.34 -0.94 11.52
C TRP A 219 -22.52 -1.76 12.82
N PRO A 220 -23.74 -1.93 13.35
CA PRO A 220 -23.97 -2.74 14.55
C PRO A 220 -23.51 -4.20 14.41
N ASP A 221 -23.60 -4.75 13.21
CA ASP A 221 -23.18 -6.09 12.82
C ASP A 221 -21.76 -6.12 12.20
N ALA A 222 -20.97 -5.06 12.38
CA ALA A 222 -19.62 -4.99 11.83
C ALA A 222 -18.75 -6.17 12.29
N GLU A 223 -18.06 -6.80 11.35
CA GLU A 223 -17.27 -8.00 11.57
C GLU A 223 -15.82 -7.66 11.92
N MET A 224 -15.32 -8.24 13.02
CA MET A 224 -13.89 -8.27 13.31
C MET A 224 -13.28 -9.54 12.74
N VAL A 225 -12.32 -9.38 11.85
CA VAL A 225 -11.55 -10.46 11.25
C VAL A 225 -10.09 -10.37 11.70
N VAL A 226 -9.45 -11.51 11.86
CA VAL A 226 -8.00 -11.63 12.05
C VAL A 226 -7.48 -12.74 11.12
N PRO A 227 -6.17 -12.85 10.87
CA PRO A 227 -5.63 -14.05 10.23
C PRO A 227 -6.14 -15.31 10.94
N GLY A 228 -6.85 -16.18 10.19
CA GLY A 228 -7.52 -17.37 10.75
C GLY A 228 -9.04 -17.28 10.83
N GLY A 229 -9.64 -16.10 10.57
CA GLY A 229 -11.08 -15.95 10.36
C GLY A 229 -11.75 -14.91 11.26
N ARG A 230 -13.08 -14.98 11.33
CA ARG A 230 -13.89 -14.07 12.14
C ARG A 230 -13.59 -14.30 13.62
N ARG A 231 -13.21 -13.23 14.33
CA ARG A 231 -12.93 -13.24 15.78
C ARG A 231 -14.06 -12.63 16.60
N GLY A 232 -14.85 -11.73 16.01
CA GLY A 232 -15.94 -11.07 16.71
C GLY A 232 -16.58 -9.94 15.91
N GLY A 233 -16.79 -8.80 16.56
CA GLY A 233 -17.34 -7.59 15.98
C GLY A 233 -16.96 -6.35 16.78
N ARG A 234 -17.65 -5.23 16.57
CA ARG A 234 -17.31 -3.93 17.15
C ARG A 234 -17.09 -3.94 18.67
N ASP A 235 -17.92 -4.64 19.45
CA ASP A 235 -17.80 -4.65 20.91
C ASP A 235 -16.51 -5.34 21.38
N LEU A 236 -15.98 -6.30 20.61
CA LEU A 236 -14.68 -6.90 20.89
C LEU A 236 -13.55 -5.90 20.62
N ALA A 237 -13.65 -5.09 19.55
CA ALA A 237 -12.69 -4.04 19.25
C ALA A 237 -12.62 -3.00 20.37
N ILE A 238 -13.79 -2.57 20.85
CA ILE A 238 -13.92 -1.60 21.93
C ILE A 238 -13.28 -2.12 23.22
N ARG A 239 -13.58 -3.37 23.60
CA ARG A 239 -12.95 -4.00 24.77
C ARG A 239 -11.45 -4.12 24.62
N GLY A 240 -10.96 -4.51 23.43
CA GLY A 240 -9.53 -4.59 23.15
C GLY A 240 -8.84 -3.24 23.36
N MET A 241 -9.34 -2.18 22.71
CA MET A 241 -8.78 -0.83 22.87
C MET A 241 -8.84 -0.34 24.33
N THR A 242 -9.93 -0.63 25.04
CA THR A 242 -10.06 -0.23 26.46
C THR A 242 -8.99 -0.94 27.30
N SER A 243 -8.81 -2.24 27.10
CA SER A 243 -7.78 -3.04 27.78
C SER A 243 -6.37 -2.53 27.48
N ASP A 244 -6.09 -2.19 26.22
CA ASP A 244 -4.79 -1.65 25.79
C ASP A 244 -4.50 -0.33 26.52
N LEU A 245 -5.49 0.58 26.57
CA LEU A 245 -5.35 1.87 27.24
C LEU A 245 -5.15 1.74 28.75
N GLU A 246 -5.87 0.82 29.39
CA GLU A 246 -5.75 0.48 30.82
C GLU A 246 -4.37 -0.14 31.14
N ALA A 247 -3.81 -0.94 30.22
CA ALA A 247 -2.45 -1.47 30.30
C ALA A 247 -1.36 -0.42 30.00
N GLY A 248 -1.73 0.84 29.74
CA GLY A 248 -0.79 1.93 29.48
C GLY A 248 -0.30 2.01 28.04
N ILE A 249 -0.82 1.19 27.13
CA ILE A 249 -0.45 1.19 25.72
C ILE A 249 -0.95 2.48 25.07
N ARG A 250 -0.13 3.04 24.19
CA ARG A 250 -0.48 4.22 23.38
C ARG A 250 -0.31 3.90 21.90
N GLN A 251 -1.05 4.60 21.05
CA GLN A 251 -1.00 4.40 19.61
C GLN A 251 -0.63 5.70 18.92
N ARG A 252 0.20 5.59 17.87
CA ARG A 252 0.55 6.72 17.00
C ARG A 252 0.22 6.34 15.56
N LEU A 253 -0.64 7.12 14.92
CA LEU A 253 -0.92 6.94 13.49
C LEU A 253 0.33 7.28 12.67
N ARG A 254 0.75 6.33 11.84
CA ARG A 254 1.92 6.44 10.96
C ARG A 254 1.51 6.67 9.51
N ASN A 255 0.42 6.05 9.06
CA ASN A 255 -0.01 6.11 7.66
C ASN A 255 -1.53 5.87 7.53
N VAL A 256 -2.14 6.49 6.52
CA VAL A 256 -3.52 6.27 6.10
C VAL A 256 -3.58 6.11 4.59
N VAL A 257 -4.12 4.98 4.14
CA VAL A 257 -4.36 4.69 2.72
C VAL A 257 -5.86 4.55 2.53
N ALA A 258 -6.43 5.34 1.62
CA ALA A 258 -7.86 5.30 1.35
C ALA A 258 -8.11 5.27 -0.15
N SER A 259 -8.96 4.35 -0.60
CA SER A 259 -9.47 4.35 -1.98
C SER A 259 -10.83 3.67 -2.01
N GLY A 260 -11.82 4.36 -2.57
CA GLY A 260 -13.20 3.89 -2.60
C GLY A 260 -13.74 3.56 -1.21
N ASP A 261 -14.08 2.30 -1.01
CA ASP A 261 -14.61 1.69 0.20
C ASP A 261 -13.54 1.00 1.07
N VAL A 262 -12.26 1.10 0.73
CA VAL A 262 -11.16 0.51 1.50
C VAL A 262 -10.37 1.61 2.21
N LEU A 263 -10.14 1.41 3.50
CA LEU A 263 -9.34 2.28 4.35
C LEU A 263 -8.33 1.42 5.12
N ILE A 264 -7.05 1.79 5.09
CA ILE A 264 -6.00 1.12 5.86
C ILE A 264 -5.36 2.15 6.76
N TRP A 265 -5.34 1.89 8.06
CA TRP A 265 -4.54 2.66 9.01
C TRP A 265 -3.38 1.83 9.49
N GLU A 266 -2.23 2.48 9.60
CA GLU A 266 -1.05 1.86 10.17
C GLU A 266 -0.64 2.67 11.39
N THR A 267 -0.51 1.99 12.52
CA THR A 267 -0.24 2.61 13.81
C THR A 267 0.97 1.94 14.44
N ASP A 268 1.85 2.74 15.02
CA ASP A 268 2.82 2.23 15.99
C ASP A 268 2.08 1.98 17.30
N LEU A 269 2.34 0.82 17.91
CA LEU A 269 1.88 0.50 19.26
C LEU A 269 3.04 0.73 20.22
N ILE A 270 2.83 1.60 21.19
CA ILE A 270 3.83 2.04 22.15
C ILE A 270 3.48 1.36 23.47
N SER A 271 4.19 0.27 23.76
CA SER A 271 4.12 -0.45 25.03
C SER A 271 4.64 0.42 26.18
N PRO A 272 4.16 0.19 27.43
CA PRO A 272 4.65 0.91 28.59
C PRO A 272 6.14 0.59 28.87
N PRO A 273 6.93 1.52 29.43
CA PRO A 273 8.38 1.33 29.63
C PRO A 273 8.75 0.14 30.53
N ASP A 274 7.85 -0.21 31.44
CA ASP A 274 7.94 -1.30 32.41
C ASP A 274 7.51 -2.67 31.84
N ASP A 275 6.85 -2.70 30.68
CA ASP A 275 6.50 -3.92 29.94
C ASP A 275 6.59 -3.67 28.42
N PRO A 276 7.81 -3.55 27.86
CA PRO A 276 8.00 -3.11 26.47
C PRO A 276 7.53 -4.13 25.43
N GLU A 277 7.37 -5.40 25.80
CA GLU A 277 6.98 -6.50 24.90
C GLU A 277 5.48 -6.82 24.97
N HIS A 278 4.71 -6.04 25.74
CA HIS A 278 3.27 -6.23 25.94
C HIS A 278 2.47 -6.36 24.64
N CYS A 279 2.86 -5.58 23.62
CA CYS A 279 2.23 -5.59 22.31
C CYS A 279 3.25 -5.64 21.17
N PRO A 280 2.87 -6.23 20.02
CA PRO A 280 3.64 -6.08 18.79
C PRO A 280 3.85 -4.59 18.49
N PRO A 281 4.98 -4.20 17.87
CA PRO A 281 5.36 -2.78 17.74
C PRO A 281 4.47 -1.98 16.77
N ALA A 282 3.68 -2.66 15.93
CA ALA A 282 2.83 -2.03 14.94
C ALA A 282 1.53 -2.82 14.72
N ALA A 283 0.50 -2.10 14.30
CA ALA A 283 -0.76 -2.64 13.87
C ALA A 283 -1.21 -2.01 12.55
N LEU A 284 -1.80 -2.85 11.70
CA LEU A 284 -2.49 -2.48 10.49
C LEU A 284 -3.98 -2.77 10.69
N TRP A 285 -4.79 -1.73 10.53
CA TRP A 285 -6.24 -1.77 10.57
C TRP A 285 -6.78 -1.61 9.16
N LEU A 286 -7.14 -2.72 8.54
CA LEU A 286 -7.87 -2.72 7.27
C LEU A 286 -9.36 -2.57 7.57
N GLN A 287 -10.02 -1.62 6.94
CA GLN A 287 -11.44 -1.36 7.10
C GLN A 287 -12.10 -1.36 5.71
N GLN A 288 -13.18 -2.13 5.59
CA GLN A 288 -14.03 -2.18 4.42
C GLN A 288 -15.36 -1.51 4.78
N LEU A 289 -15.67 -0.45 4.04
CA LEU A 289 -16.81 0.41 4.28
C LEU A 289 -17.99 -0.04 3.42
N HIS A 290 -19.19 0.16 3.94
CA HIS A 290 -20.44 0.03 3.21
C HIS A 290 -21.30 1.24 3.57
N GLU A 291 -21.68 2.02 2.55
CA GLU A 291 -22.41 3.28 2.74
C GLU A 291 -21.71 4.26 3.70
N GLY A 292 -20.38 4.33 3.59
CA GLY A 292 -19.55 5.22 4.42
C GLY A 292 -19.33 4.76 5.86
N ARG A 293 -19.86 3.59 6.27
CA ARG A 293 -19.67 3.01 7.60
C ARG A 293 -18.87 1.73 7.55
N VAL A 294 -18.05 1.46 8.56
CA VAL A 294 -17.24 0.23 8.62
C VAL A 294 -18.14 -0.98 8.80
N ARG A 295 -18.07 -1.91 7.85
CA ARG A 295 -18.83 -3.18 7.88
C ARG A 295 -17.94 -4.37 8.22
N ARG A 296 -16.67 -4.31 7.82
CA ARG A 296 -15.66 -5.30 8.20
C ARG A 296 -14.36 -4.58 8.52
N PHE A 297 -13.67 -5.05 9.54
CA PHE A 297 -12.30 -4.62 9.80
C PHE A 297 -11.41 -5.80 10.15
N THR A 298 -10.17 -5.74 9.68
CA THR A 298 -9.13 -6.70 9.95
C THR A 298 -8.01 -6.02 10.73
N LEU A 299 -7.69 -6.57 11.90
CA LEU A 299 -6.51 -6.18 12.66
C LEU A 299 -5.37 -7.15 12.34
N PHE A 300 -4.23 -6.61 11.92
CA PHE A 300 -3.06 -7.39 11.55
C PHE A 300 -1.79 -6.77 12.12
N HIS A 301 -0.86 -7.59 12.60
CA HIS A 301 0.44 -7.13 13.07
C HIS A 301 1.51 -7.55 12.05
N PRO A 302 2.07 -6.60 11.27
CA PRO A 302 3.00 -6.92 10.18
C PRO A 302 4.37 -7.40 10.67
N VAL A 303 4.71 -7.08 11.93
CA VAL A 303 5.89 -7.57 12.64
C VAL A 303 5.37 -8.41 13.82
N ALA A 304 5.83 -9.67 13.93
CA ALA A 304 5.48 -10.49 15.09
C ALA A 304 6.00 -9.81 16.37
N ALA A 305 5.26 -9.92 17.47
CA ALA A 305 5.81 -9.57 18.79
C ALA A 305 7.14 -10.34 18.99
N PRO A 306 8.18 -9.72 19.57
CA PRO A 306 9.31 -10.49 20.05
C PRO A 306 8.80 -11.60 20.97
N LEU A 307 9.30 -12.82 20.75
CA LEU A 307 8.97 -14.02 21.53
C LEU A 307 9.59 -13.98 22.92
#